data_AF-A0A952EZ95-F1
#
_entry.id   AF-A0A952EZ95-F1
#
_cell.length_a   1.000
_cell.length_b   1.000
_cell.length_c   1.000
_cell.angle_alpha   90.00
_cell.angle_beta   90.00
_cell.angle_gamma   90.00
#
_symmetry.space_group_name_H-M   'P 1'
#
loop_
_entity.id
_entity.type
_entity.pdbx_description
1 polymer ?
#
loop_
_entity_poly.entity_id
_entity_poly.type
_entity_poly.pdbx_seq_one_letter_code
_entity_poly.pdbx_strand_id
1 'polypeptide(L)' 'HWGPARVTEQDGKLMLALGSKLNVPLNHWDGNVFTYSWVSENSPPGTISKATFDGGKLTLEYYDEDKMGTFTR' A
#
# COMPACT_ATOMS: atom_id res chain seq x y z
N HIS A 1 -12.55 7.88 4.06
CA HIS A 1 -12.53 6.42 3.82
C HIS A 1 -12.01 6.17 2.41
N TRP A 2 -10.90 5.44 2.27
CA TRP A 2 -10.15 5.29 1.01
C TRP A 2 -10.66 4.16 0.10
N GLY A 3 -11.65 3.39 0.59
CA GLY A 3 -12.11 2.16 -0.05
C GLY A 3 -11.37 0.94 0.48
N PRO A 4 -11.75 -0.27 0.02
CA PRO A 4 -11.07 -1.49 0.43
C PRO A 4 -9.64 -1.52 -0.11
N ALA A 5 -8.73 -2.08 0.68
CA ALA A 5 -7.41 -2.48 0.21
C ALA A 5 -7.47 -3.94 -0.24
N ARG A 6 -6.84 -4.24 -1.39
CA ARG A 6 -6.68 -5.59 -1.89
C ARG A 6 -5.24 -5.80 -2.33
N VAL A 7 -4.66 -6.91 -1.87
CA VAL A 7 -3.35 -7.38 -2.32
C VAL A 7 -3.54 -8.60 -3.21
N THR A 8 -2.94 -8.57 -4.39
CA THR A 8 -2.96 -9.69 -5.34
C THR A 8 -1.56 -9.98 -5.84
N GLU A 9 -1.27 -11.23 -6.14
CA GLU A 9 -0.07 -11.59 -6.88
C GLU A 9 -0.35 -11.52 -8.39
N GLN A 10 0.52 -10.84 -9.12
CA GLN A 10 0.49 -10.75 -10.59
C GLN A 10 1.93 -10.79 -11.10
N ASP A 11 2.21 -11.74 -12.01
CA ASP A 11 3.53 -11.89 -12.66
C ASP A 11 4.71 -11.97 -11.67
N GLY A 12 4.51 -12.67 -10.54
CA GLY A 12 5.51 -12.82 -9.47
C GLY A 12 5.73 -11.56 -8.62
N LYS A 13 4.85 -10.56 -8.72
CA LYS A 13 4.88 -9.33 -7.92
C LYS A 13 3.60 -9.16 -7.12
N LEU A 14 3.72 -8.58 -5.94
CA LEU A 14 2.57 -8.14 -5.18
C LEU A 14 2.06 -6.81 -5.72
N MET A 15 0.75 -6.69 -5.88
CA MET A 15 0.05 -5.49 -6.33
C MET A 15 -0.85 -5.00 -5.21
N LEU A 16 -0.82 -3.70 -4.93
CA LEU A 16 -1.72 -3.02 -4.01
C LEU A 16 -2.77 -2.26 -4.81
N ALA A 17 -4.04 -2.65 -4.64
CA ALA A 17 -5.18 -1.86 -5.05
C ALA A 17 -5.85 -1.22 -3.84
N LEU A 18 -6.07 0.10 -3.88
CA LEU A 18 -6.80 0.85 -2.85
C LEU A 18 -7.88 1.73 -3.50
N GLY A 19 -9.14 1.41 -3.19
CA GLY A 19 -10.29 2.06 -3.83
C GLY A 19 -10.25 1.89 -5.35
N SER A 20 -10.70 2.90 -6.09
CA SER A 20 -10.74 2.89 -7.56
C SER A 20 -9.55 3.60 -8.23
N LYS A 21 -8.69 4.26 -7.45
CA LYS A 21 -7.67 5.18 -7.98
C LYS A 21 -6.24 4.67 -7.84
N LEU A 22 -5.93 3.88 -6.82
CA LEU A 22 -4.58 3.40 -6.57
C LEU A 22 -4.48 1.94 -7.03
N ASN A 23 -3.55 1.67 -7.95
CA ASN A 23 -3.14 0.32 -8.32
C ASN A 23 -1.64 0.35 -8.64
N VAL A 24 -0.82 -0.15 -7.73
CA VAL A 24 0.65 0.01 -7.78
C VAL A 24 1.36 -1.26 -7.33
N PRO A 25 2.56 -1.55 -7.85
CA PRO A 25 3.36 -2.67 -7.35
C PRO A 25 3.87 -2.39 -5.94
N LEU A 26 3.95 -3.45 -5.14
CA LEU A 26 4.65 -3.49 -3.87
C LEU A 26 6.05 -4.06 -4.09
N ASN A 27 7.06 -3.24 -3.83
CA ASN A 27 8.46 -3.62 -3.93
C ASN A 27 8.96 -4.07 -2.56
N HIS A 28 9.51 -5.28 -2.48
CA HIS A 28 10.09 -5.78 -1.23
C HIS A 28 11.21 -4.84 -0.76
N TRP A 29 11.24 -4.55 0.54
CA TRP A 29 12.26 -3.72 1.16
C TRP A 29 13.06 -4.53 2.18
N ASP A 30 12.39 -5.00 3.24
CA ASP A 30 13.02 -5.76 4.31
C ASP A 30 11.99 -6.59 5.06
N GLY A 31 12.26 -7.88 5.31
CA GLY A 31 11.36 -8.77 6.03
C GLY A 31 9.92 -8.71 5.50
N ASN A 32 9.02 -8.22 6.35
CA ASN A 32 7.58 -8.03 6.09
C ASN A 32 7.20 -6.60 5.62
N VAL A 33 8.20 -5.78 5.28
CA VAL A 33 8.05 -4.41 4.80
C VAL A 33 8.23 -4.37 3.29
N PHE A 34 7.25 -3.75 2.64
CA PHE A 34 7.25 -3.42 1.22
C PHE A 34 7.13 -1.91 1.05
N THR A 35 7.41 -1.43 -0.14
CA THR A 35 7.28 -0.03 -0.53
C THR A 35 6.44 0.11 -1.78
N TYR A 36 5.68 1.19 -1.87
CA TYR A 36 4.94 1.57 -3.06
C TYR A 36 5.14 3.06 -3.33
N SER A 37 5.08 3.41 -4.60
CA SER A 37 5.20 4.79 -5.06
C SER A 37 4.02 5.13 -5.95
N TRP A 38 3.49 6.34 -5.82
CA TRP A 38 2.42 6.84 -6.68
C TRP A 38 2.67 8.30 -7.00
N VAL A 39 2.07 8.74 -8.10
CA VAL A 39 1.97 10.16 -8.43
C VAL A 39 0.57 10.59 -7.99
N SER A 40 0.51 11.51 -7.04
CA SER A 40 -0.71 12.17 -6.64
C SER A 40 -0.67 13.59 -7.21
N GLU A 41 -1.79 14.12 -7.69
CA GLU A 41 -1.89 15.52 -8.16
C GLU A 41 -1.45 16.54 -7.09
N ASN A 42 -1.45 16.15 -5.81
CA ASN A 42 -1.15 17.01 -4.66
C ASN A 42 0.13 16.63 -3.90
N SER A 43 0.89 15.62 -4.35
CA SER A 43 2.10 15.14 -3.65
C SER A 43 3.33 15.37 -4.51
N PRO A 44 4.51 15.66 -3.91
CA PRO A 44 5.75 15.71 -4.65
C PRO A 44 5.91 14.45 -5.51
N PRO A 45 6.34 14.57 -6.78
CA PRO A 45 6.63 13.42 -7.61
C PRO A 45 7.60 12.47 -6.87
N GLY A 46 7.25 11.18 -6.79
CA GLY A 46 8.11 10.19 -6.15
C GLY A 46 7.94 10.03 -4.64
N THR A 47 6.76 10.31 -4.10
CA THR A 47 6.43 9.87 -2.73
C THR A 47 6.53 8.34 -2.67
N ILE A 48 7.46 7.84 -1.84
CA ILE A 48 7.61 6.41 -1.53
C ILE A 48 7.02 6.20 -0.14
N SER A 49 6.16 5.19 0.00
CA SER A 49 5.57 4.84 1.28
C SER A 49 5.62 3.36 1.59
N LYS A 50 5.57 3.02 2.88
CA LYS A 50 5.66 1.66 3.39
C LYS A 50 4.31 0.97 3.47
N ALA A 51 4.33 -0.31 3.11
CA ALA A 51 3.29 -1.28 3.36
C ALA A 51 3.88 -2.37 4.26
N THR A 52 3.37 -2.49 5.48
CA THR A 52 3.83 -3.50 6.45
C THR A 52 2.79 -4.59 6.59
N PHE A 53 3.23 -5.84 6.41
CA PHE A 53 2.40 -7.02 6.60
C PHE A 53 2.62 -7.61 7.99
N ASP A 54 1.56 -7.83 8.76
CA ASP A 54 1.64 -8.47 10.07
C ASP A 54 0.53 -9.51 10.19
N GLY A 55 0.86 -10.76 9.85
CA GLY A 55 -0.10 -11.86 9.76
C GLY A 55 -1.25 -11.53 8.79
N GLY A 56 -2.46 -11.37 9.33
CA GLY A 56 -3.65 -11.00 8.55
C GLY A 56 -3.87 -9.50 8.36
N LYS A 57 -2.91 -8.66 8.78
CA LYS A 57 -2.99 -7.20 8.72
C LYS A 57 -2.06 -6.61 7.66
N LEU A 58 -2.53 -5.55 7.01
CA LEU A 58 -1.77 -4.67 6.15
C LEU A 58 -1.87 -3.25 6.70
N THR A 59 -0.74 -2.62 7.01
CA THR A 59 -0.69 -1.20 7.38
C THR A 59 -0.02 -0.40 6.27
N LEU A 60 -0.73 0.59 5.73
CA LEU A 60 -0.24 1.53 4.75
C LEU A 60 0.12 2.85 5.43
N GLU A 61 1.41 3.10 5.56
CA GLU A 61 2.00 4.24 6.27
C GLU A 61 1.33 5.58 5.94
N TYR A 62 1.22 5.92 4.65
CA TYR A 62 0.63 7.18 4.21
C TYR A 62 -0.85 7.34 4.58
N TYR A 63 -1.58 6.24 4.75
CA TYR A 63 -3.01 6.26 5.06
C TYR A 63 -3.30 6.03 6.55
N ASP A 64 -2.27 5.81 7.38
CA ASP A 64 -2.41 5.47 8.81
C ASP A 64 -2.29 6.67 9.76
N GLU A 65 -2.21 7.91 9.26
CA GLU A 65 -2.13 9.13 10.10
C GLU A 65 -3.27 9.18 11.14
N ASP A 66 -4.49 8.84 10.74
CA ASP A 66 -5.67 8.76 11.59
C ASP A 66 -6.07 7.30 11.95
N LYS A 67 -5.12 6.35 11.92
CA LYS A 67 -5.38 4.91 12.11
C LYS A 67 -6.35 4.28 11.11
N MET A 68 -6.54 4.94 9.97
CA MET A 68 -7.40 4.47 8.88
C MET A 68 -6.66 3.63 7.83
N GLY A 69 -5.36 3.41 8.01
CA GLY A 69 -4.47 2.75 7.05
C GLY A 69 -4.24 1.28 7.33
N THR A 70 -4.92 0.72 8.35
CA THR A 70 -4.81 -0.69 8.72
C THR A 70 -6.00 -1.48 8.19
N PHE A 71 -5.70 -2.52 7.42
CA PHE A 71 -6.68 -3.40 6.78
C PHE A 71 -6.48 -4.84 7.25
N THR A 72 -7.56 -5.58 7.42
CA THR A 72 -7.55 -7.00 7.80
C THR A 72 -8.12 -7.86 6.69
N ARG A 73 -7.57 -9.07 6.52
CA ARG A 73 -8.07 -10.08 5.58
C ARG A 73 -9.51 -10.53 5.88
#